data_AF-A0A1A9WVM8-F1
#
_entry.id   AF-A0A1A9WVM8-F1
#
_cell.length_a   1.000
_cell.length_b   1.000
_cell.length_c   1.000
_cell.angle_alpha   90.00
_cell.angle_beta   90.00
_cell.angle_gamma   90.00
#
_symmetry.space_group_name_H-M   'P 1'
#
loop_
_entity.id
_entity.type
_entity.pdbx_description
1 polymer ?
#
loop_
_entity_poly.entity_id
_entity_poly.type
_entity_poly.pdbx_seq_one_letter_code
_entity_poly.pdbx_strand_id
1 'polypeptide(L)'
;MEDNYSERNLNVKQFLSKDNKIVEKLKKDLFKFLQDEENWKSLNDAFLKEHCKLQVHLEKLVADEVKLACLLENTSEKAKHKSNQQANLTFLCKLLGYHIMEYNESEVNYIKVNCEQFCVILRKDQSQYEVLDIHPDHSNFREIKQFLSVTQDLIGMLNCLKQYFAVTASTEG
;
A
#
# COMPACT_ATOMS: atom_id res chain seq x y z
N MET A 1 -67.21 3.80 38.09
CA MET A 1 -66.60 4.00 36.75
C MET A 1 -65.22 4.67 36.86
N GLU A 2 -64.53 4.62 38.02
CA GLU A 2 -63.25 5.33 38.22
C GLU A 2 -62.01 4.41 38.23
N ASP A 3 -62.16 3.11 38.49
CA ASP A 3 -61.01 2.20 38.63
C ASP A 3 -60.31 1.88 37.29
N ASN A 4 -61.04 1.90 36.18
CA ASN A 4 -60.54 1.49 34.86
C ASN A 4 -59.68 2.58 34.17
N TYR A 5 -59.77 3.83 34.63
CA TYR A 5 -58.94 4.93 34.12
C TYR A 5 -57.55 4.98 34.79
N SER A 6 -57.46 4.53 36.06
CA SER A 6 -56.22 4.50 36.83
C SER A 6 -55.27 3.40 36.33
N GLU A 7 -55.77 2.19 36.05
CA GLU A 7 -54.98 1.08 35.50
C GLU A 7 -54.45 1.35 34.09
N ARG A 8 -55.26 1.97 33.22
CA ARG A 8 -54.80 2.34 31.87
C ARG A 8 -53.68 3.39 31.91
N ASN A 9 -53.77 4.37 32.81
CA ASN A 9 -52.71 5.36 32.99
C ASN A 9 -51.42 4.77 33.59
N LEU A 10 -51.54 3.76 34.46
CA LEU A 10 -50.38 3.08 35.05
C LEU A 10 -49.64 2.22 34.00
N ASN A 11 -50.37 1.51 33.15
CA ASN A 11 -49.80 0.70 32.07
C ASN A 11 -49.10 1.54 31.00
N VAL A 12 -49.66 2.69 30.61
CA VAL A 12 -49.03 3.61 29.66
C VAL A 12 -47.74 4.22 30.23
N LYS A 13 -47.74 4.63 31.52
CA LYS A 13 -46.53 5.12 32.19
C LYS A 13 -45.44 4.04 32.30
N GLN A 14 -45.80 2.79 32.57
CA GLN A 14 -44.84 1.68 32.62
C GLN A 14 -44.27 1.33 31.24
N PHE A 15 -45.08 1.39 30.18
CA PHE A 15 -44.61 1.20 28.80
C PHE A 15 -43.66 2.32 28.36
N LEU A 16 -44.07 3.58 28.54
CA LEU A 16 -43.22 4.74 28.25
C LEU A 16 -41.91 4.71 29.06
N SER A 17 -41.95 4.23 30.31
CA SER A 17 -40.77 4.04 31.15
C SER A 17 -39.82 2.95 30.63
N LYS A 18 -40.34 1.85 30.08
CA LYS A 18 -39.52 0.80 29.45
C LYS A 18 -38.90 1.29 28.15
N ASP A 19 -39.67 1.96 27.30
CA ASP A 19 -39.17 2.51 26.03
C ASP A 19 -38.08 3.56 26.27
N ASN A 20 -38.24 4.41 27.29
CA ASN A 20 -37.22 5.39 27.65
C ASN A 20 -35.92 4.73 28.13
N LYS A 21 -36.01 3.61 28.86
CA LYS A 21 -34.82 2.82 29.27
C LYS A 21 -34.12 2.17 28.08
N ILE A 22 -34.87 1.69 27.10
CA ILE A 22 -34.32 1.10 25.87
C ILE A 22 -33.62 2.18 25.05
N VAL A 23 -34.24 3.36 24.90
CA VAL A 23 -33.64 4.50 24.20
C VAL A 23 -32.35 4.97 24.87
N GLU A 24 -32.33 5.07 26.20
CA GLU A 24 -31.11 5.47 26.93
C GLU A 24 -30.00 4.42 26.84
N LYS A 25 -30.34 3.12 26.79
CA LYS A 25 -29.36 2.06 26.55
C LYS A 25 -28.76 2.17 25.14
N LEU A 26 -29.60 2.33 24.11
CA LEU A 26 -29.16 2.47 22.73
C LEU A 26 -28.28 3.71 22.51
N LYS A 27 -28.57 4.83 23.19
CA LYS A 27 -27.70 6.02 23.16
C LYS A 27 -26.32 5.73 23.74
N LYS A 28 -26.25 5.02 24.87
CA LYS A 28 -24.96 4.63 25.48
C LYS A 28 -24.17 3.69 24.56
N ASP A 29 -24.85 2.72 23.97
CA ASP A 29 -24.22 1.76 23.05
C ASP A 29 -23.71 2.47 21.77
N LEU A 30 -24.48 3.41 21.21
CA LEU A 30 -24.06 4.22 20.06
C LEU A 30 -22.86 5.12 20.39
N PHE A 31 -22.87 5.77 21.56
CA PHE A 31 -21.76 6.64 21.98
C PHE A 31 -20.47 5.84 22.16
N LYS A 32 -20.58 4.62 22.71
CA LYS A 32 -19.46 3.70 22.84
C LYS A 32 -18.95 3.25 21.47
N PHE A 33 -19.84 2.91 20.54
CA PHE A 33 -19.48 2.52 19.18
C PHE A 33 -18.71 3.62 18.45
N LEU A 34 -19.15 4.88 18.56
CA LEU A 34 -18.46 6.03 17.95
C LEU A 34 -17.07 6.27 18.56
N GLN A 35 -16.92 6.12 19.88
CA GLN A 35 -15.61 6.18 20.55
C GLN A 35 -14.67 5.06 20.11
N ASP A 36 -15.20 3.83 19.97
CA ASP A 36 -14.41 2.69 19.50
C ASP A 36 -13.93 2.93 18.06
N GLU A 37 -14.77 3.47 17.17
CA GLU A 37 -14.40 3.81 15.79
C GLU A 37 -13.27 4.88 15.72
N GLU A 38 -13.35 5.92 16.56
CA GLU A 38 -12.31 6.95 16.64
C GLU A 38 -10.98 6.39 17.18
N ASN A 39 -11.05 5.48 18.16
CA ASN A 39 -9.88 4.75 18.67
C ASN A 39 -9.25 3.86 17.58
N TRP A 40 -10.06 3.16 16.78
CA TRP A 40 -9.56 2.34 15.67
C TRP A 40 -8.85 3.19 14.60
N LYS A 41 -9.39 4.37 14.26
CA LYS A 41 -8.74 5.32 13.34
C LYS A 41 -7.40 5.81 13.89
N SER A 42 -7.36 6.22 15.15
CA SER A 42 -6.12 6.64 15.83
C SER A 42 -5.06 5.54 15.87
N LEU A 43 -5.48 4.30 16.15
CA LEU A 43 -4.59 3.13 16.13
C LEU A 43 -4.04 2.87 14.72
N ASN A 44 -4.88 2.98 13.69
CA ASN A 44 -4.48 2.80 12.31
C ASN A 44 -3.47 3.88 11.86
N ASP A 45 -3.69 5.14 12.24
CA ASP A 45 -2.76 6.24 11.97
C ASP A 45 -1.41 6.03 12.68
N ALA A 46 -1.43 5.56 13.93
CA ALA A 46 -0.22 5.21 14.66
C ALA A 46 0.54 4.05 14.00
N PHE A 47 -0.18 3.02 13.55
CA PHE A 47 0.39 1.88 12.83
C PHE A 47 1.02 2.30 11.51
N LEU A 48 0.33 3.10 10.70
CA LEU A 48 0.84 3.67 9.44
C LEU A 48 2.12 4.49 9.67
N LYS A 49 2.14 5.30 10.74
CA LYS A 49 3.31 6.11 11.08
C LYS A 49 4.51 5.25 11.48
N GLU A 50 4.32 4.21 12.28
CA GLU A 50 5.39 3.27 12.64
C GLU A 50 5.84 2.43 11.44
N HIS A 51 4.92 1.99 10.57
CA HIS A 51 5.23 1.30 9.33
C HIS A 51 6.12 2.16 8.42
N CYS A 52 5.78 3.44 8.22
CA CYS A 52 6.61 4.37 7.45
C CYS A 52 8.01 4.56 8.07
N LYS A 53 8.11 4.65 9.40
CA LYS A 53 9.43 4.77 10.08
C LYS A 53 10.30 3.53 9.87
N LEU A 54 9.70 2.34 9.97
CA LEU A 54 10.38 1.06 9.74
C LEU A 54 10.85 0.96 8.28
N GLN A 55 10.01 1.37 7.33
CA GLN A 55 10.36 1.38 5.92
C GLN A 55 11.57 2.28 5.63
N VAL A 56 11.58 3.51 6.18
CA VAL A 56 12.74 4.42 6.06
C VAL A 56 14.00 3.83 6.69
N HIS A 57 13.89 3.13 7.83
CA HIS A 57 15.03 2.45 8.43
C HIS A 57 15.55 1.31 7.57
N LEU A 58 14.66 0.56 6.92
CA LEU A 58 15.00 -0.53 6.01
C LEU A 58 15.73 0.01 4.77
N GLU A 59 15.21 1.08 4.17
CA GLU A 59 15.86 1.77 3.05
C GLU A 59 17.25 2.27 3.42
N LYS A 60 17.40 2.83 4.62
CA LYS A 60 18.69 3.28 5.13
C LYS A 60 19.66 2.12 5.35
N LEU A 61 19.22 1.03 5.96
CA LEU A 61 20.04 -0.18 6.15
C LEU A 61 20.49 -0.75 4.82
N VAL A 62 19.60 -0.84 3.82
CA VAL A 62 19.95 -1.29 2.48
C VAL A 62 20.95 -0.34 1.82
N ALA A 63 20.75 0.98 1.94
CA ALA A 63 21.69 1.96 1.41
C ALA A 63 23.07 1.86 2.07
N ASP A 64 23.12 1.64 3.39
CA ASP A 64 24.36 1.44 4.14
C ASP A 64 25.05 0.12 3.77
N GLU A 65 24.31 -0.98 3.59
CA GLU A 65 24.84 -2.25 3.09
C GLU A 65 25.42 -2.13 1.67
N VAL A 66 24.71 -1.45 0.76
CA VAL A 66 25.20 -1.19 -0.60
C VAL A 66 26.46 -0.33 -0.56
N LYS A 67 26.49 0.70 0.30
CA LYS A 67 27.66 1.56 0.46
C LYS A 67 28.85 0.79 1.03
N LEU A 68 28.64 -0.10 1.99
CA LEU A 68 29.67 -0.98 2.52
C LEU A 68 30.17 -1.98 1.46
N ALA A 69 29.27 -2.56 0.67
CA ALA A 69 29.64 -3.41 -0.46
C ALA A 69 30.50 -2.67 -1.49
N CYS A 70 30.14 -1.42 -1.83
CA CYS A 70 30.95 -0.58 -2.73
C CYS A 70 32.31 -0.20 -2.13
N LEU A 71 32.39 0.08 -0.82
CA LEU A 71 33.65 0.37 -0.15
C LEU A 71 34.58 -0.85 -0.10
N LEU A 72 34.03 -2.04 0.14
CA LEU A 72 34.76 -3.31 0.08
C LEU A 72 35.24 -3.62 -1.34
N GLU A 73 34.42 -3.32 -2.37
CA GLU A 73 34.81 -3.41 -3.79
C GLU A 73 35.95 -2.45 -4.15
N ASN A 74 35.96 -1.20 -3.63
CA ASN A 74 37.02 -0.23 -3.89
C ASN A 74 38.37 -0.62 -3.26
N THR A 75 38.37 -1.36 -2.14
CA THR A 75 39.60 -1.97 -1.60
C THR A 75 40.04 -3.23 -2.35
N SER A 76 39.20 -3.74 -3.27
CA SER A 76 39.39 -4.94 -4.08
C SER A 76 39.37 -4.61 -5.59
N GLU A 77 40.02 -3.52 -6.00
CA GLU A 77 40.25 -3.26 -7.42
C GLU A 77 41.08 -4.43 -8.03
N LYS A 78 40.44 -5.39 -8.72
CA LYS A 78 40.95 -6.11 -9.94
C LYS A 78 40.38 -7.51 -10.22
N ALA A 79 39.52 -8.12 -9.42
CA ALA A 79 39.17 -9.53 -9.67
C ALA A 79 37.66 -9.84 -9.65
N LYS A 80 37.08 -9.99 -10.86
CA LYS A 80 35.95 -10.90 -11.16
C LYS A 80 34.59 -10.65 -10.47
N HIS A 81 33.91 -9.50 -10.65
CA HIS A 81 32.57 -9.35 -10.02
C HIS A 81 31.45 -8.70 -10.85
N LYS A 82 31.45 -8.81 -12.19
CA LYS A 82 30.23 -8.48 -12.97
C LYS A 82 29.02 -9.39 -12.61
N SER A 83 29.25 -10.58 -12.03
CA SER A 83 28.19 -11.52 -11.63
C SER A 83 27.56 -11.23 -10.26
N ASN A 84 28.29 -10.61 -9.33
CA ASN A 84 27.78 -10.37 -7.97
C ASN A 84 26.82 -9.19 -7.91
N GLN A 85 27.03 -8.15 -8.72
CA GLN A 85 26.14 -6.99 -8.77
C GLN A 85 24.75 -7.37 -9.31
N GLN A 86 24.69 -8.16 -10.40
CA GLN A 86 23.42 -8.67 -10.94
C GLN A 86 22.71 -9.60 -9.94
N ALA A 87 23.46 -10.45 -9.24
CA ALA A 87 22.92 -11.36 -8.23
C ALA A 87 22.33 -10.58 -7.03
N ASN A 88 23.02 -9.55 -6.55
CA ASN A 88 22.57 -8.70 -5.45
C ASN A 88 21.34 -7.88 -5.85
N LEU A 89 21.32 -7.29 -7.06
CA LEU A 89 20.14 -6.58 -7.57
C LEU A 89 18.94 -7.52 -7.72
N THR A 90 19.17 -8.72 -8.24
CA THR A 90 18.13 -9.74 -8.40
C THR A 90 17.56 -10.19 -7.04
N PHE A 91 18.42 -10.34 -6.04
CA PHE A 91 18.02 -10.66 -4.67
C PHE A 91 17.18 -9.55 -4.03
N LEU A 92 17.61 -8.28 -4.17
CA LEU A 92 16.86 -7.12 -3.67
C LEU A 92 15.51 -6.95 -4.36
N CYS A 93 15.46 -7.14 -5.69
CA CYS A 93 14.20 -7.10 -6.43
C CYS A 93 13.24 -8.18 -5.92
N LYS A 94 13.72 -9.41 -5.72
CA LYS A 94 12.91 -10.51 -5.15
C LYS A 94 12.41 -10.19 -3.74
N LEU A 95 13.26 -9.62 -2.87
CA LEU A 95 12.87 -9.19 -1.52
C LEU A 95 11.74 -8.14 -1.55
N LEU A 96 11.78 -7.22 -2.51
CA LEU A 96 10.76 -6.20 -2.72
C LEU A 96 9.50 -6.74 -3.43
N GLY A 97 9.49 -8.02 -3.80
CA GLY A 97 8.39 -8.68 -4.52
C GLY A 97 8.36 -8.36 -6.02
N TYR A 98 9.47 -7.86 -6.57
CA TYR A 98 9.61 -7.56 -7.98
C TYR A 98 10.50 -8.58 -8.70
N HIS A 99 10.10 -8.95 -9.90
CA HIS A 99 10.90 -9.69 -10.85
C HIS A 99 11.15 -8.81 -12.07
N ILE A 100 12.40 -8.41 -12.27
CA ILE A 100 12.80 -7.52 -13.36
C ILE A 100 13.55 -8.32 -14.41
N MET A 101 13.13 -8.17 -15.67
CA MET A 101 13.75 -8.77 -16.83
C MET A 101 14.05 -7.69 -17.86
N GLU A 102 15.32 -7.52 -18.21
CA GLU A 102 15.72 -6.69 -19.35
C GLU A 102 15.90 -7.58 -20.58
N TYR A 103 15.37 -7.15 -21.73
CA TYR A 103 15.53 -7.86 -23.00
C TYR A 103 15.58 -6.89 -24.16
N ASN A 104 16.29 -7.28 -25.23
CA ASN A 104 16.45 -6.45 -26.42
C ASN A 104 15.66 -7.03 -27.57
N GLU A 105 14.89 -6.18 -28.24
CA GLU A 105 14.14 -6.55 -29.42
C GLU A 105 14.32 -5.45 -30.47
N SER A 106 14.86 -5.83 -31.64
CA SER A 106 15.13 -4.91 -32.75
C SER A 106 15.94 -3.66 -32.35
N GLU A 107 17.04 -3.85 -31.61
CA GLU A 107 17.94 -2.78 -31.11
C GLU A 107 17.31 -1.84 -30.07
N VAL A 108 16.07 -2.11 -29.65
CA VAL A 108 15.41 -1.38 -28.56
C VAL A 108 15.53 -2.20 -27.27
N ASN A 109 15.92 -1.53 -26.18
CA ASN A 109 15.98 -2.16 -24.87
C ASN A 109 14.62 -2.06 -24.19
N TYR A 110 14.10 -3.20 -23.74
CA TYR A 110 12.85 -3.30 -23.00
C TYR A 110 13.12 -3.80 -21.59
N ILE A 111 12.29 -3.37 -20.66
CA ILE A 111 12.29 -3.85 -19.28
C ILE A 111 10.88 -4.30 -18.95
N LYS A 112 10.76 -5.55 -18.50
CA LYS A 112 9.55 -6.10 -17.92
C LYS A 112 9.72 -6.17 -16.40
N VAL A 113 8.84 -5.49 -15.68
CA VAL A 113 8.79 -5.52 -14.22
C VAL A 113 7.50 -6.23 -13.81
N ASN A 114 7.63 -7.41 -13.20
CA ASN A 114 6.50 -8.15 -12.66
C ASN A 114 6.50 -8.07 -11.14
N CYS A 115 5.32 -7.96 -10.54
CA CYS A 115 5.06 -8.35 -9.16
C CYS A 115 3.87 -9.32 -9.14
N GLU A 116 3.46 -9.80 -7.97
CA GLU A 116 2.31 -10.73 -7.86
C GLU A 116 1.00 -10.11 -8.37
N GLN A 117 0.87 -8.79 -8.33
CA GLN A 117 -0.39 -8.08 -8.58
C GLN A 117 -0.43 -7.41 -9.95
N PHE A 118 0.72 -7.08 -10.55
CA PHE A 118 0.80 -6.39 -11.83
C PHE A 118 2.10 -6.65 -12.58
N CYS A 119 2.11 -6.32 -13.85
CA CYS A 119 3.23 -6.34 -14.77
C CYS A 119 3.31 -5.00 -15.51
N VAL A 120 4.50 -4.42 -15.61
CA VAL A 120 4.77 -3.20 -16.40
C VAL A 120 5.79 -3.52 -17.48
N ILE A 121 5.52 -3.08 -18.70
CA ILE A 121 6.48 -3.12 -19.81
C ILE A 121 6.95 -1.70 -20.07
N LEU A 122 8.27 -1.53 -20.06
CA LEU A 122 8.96 -0.27 -20.28
C LEU A 122 9.87 -0.40 -21.50
N ARG A 123 9.97 0.66 -22.28
CA ARG A 123 11.12 0.89 -23.16
C ARG A 123 12.15 1.71 -22.41
N LYS A 124 13.42 1.33 -22.55
CA LYS A 124 14.57 2.06 -22.02
C LYS A 124 15.38 2.61 -23.19
N ASP A 125 15.38 3.94 -23.32
CA ASP A 125 16.25 4.62 -24.27
C ASP A 125 17.27 5.47 -23.51
N GLN A 126 18.55 5.10 -23.62
CA GLN A 126 19.65 5.67 -22.85
C GLN A 126 19.38 5.68 -21.33
N SER A 127 18.95 6.83 -20.80
CA SER A 127 18.66 7.09 -19.39
C SER A 127 17.18 7.36 -19.12
N GLN A 128 16.31 7.17 -20.10
CA GLN A 128 14.87 7.43 -19.98
C GLN A 128 14.05 6.15 -20.08
N TYR A 129 12.98 6.13 -19.31
CA TYR A 129 11.98 5.07 -19.31
C TYR A 129 10.68 5.58 -19.94
N GLU A 130 10.10 4.77 -20.82
CA GLU A 130 8.78 4.98 -21.38
C GLU A 130 7.89 3.80 -21.01
N VAL A 131 6.74 4.07 -20.40
CA VAL A 131 5.72 3.03 -20.15
C VAL A 131 5.04 2.68 -21.48
N LEU A 132 5.12 1.40 -21.83
CA LEU A 132 4.44 0.84 -23.00
C LEU A 132 3.13 0.17 -22.62
N ASP A 133 3.13 -0.55 -21.49
CA ASP A 133 1.96 -1.33 -21.08
C ASP A 133 1.97 -1.60 -19.57
N ILE A 134 0.77 -1.76 -18.99
CA ILE A 134 0.53 -2.16 -17.60
C ILE A 134 -0.59 -3.19 -17.59
N HIS A 135 -0.33 -4.35 -16.99
CA HIS A 135 -1.32 -5.43 -16.83
C HIS A 135 -1.48 -5.81 -15.36
N PRO A 136 -2.70 -5.95 -14.82
CA PRO A 136 -3.99 -5.67 -15.44
C PRO A 136 -4.15 -4.20 -15.86
N ASP A 137 -5.08 -3.93 -16.78
CA ASP A 137 -5.30 -2.58 -17.32
C ASP A 137 -5.56 -1.58 -16.19
N HIS A 138 -4.87 -0.44 -16.26
CA HIS A 138 -5.01 0.63 -15.29
C HIS A 138 -5.83 1.79 -15.87
N SER A 139 -6.91 2.19 -15.18
CA SER A 139 -7.82 3.27 -15.61
C SER A 139 -7.10 4.59 -15.94
N ASN A 140 -6.07 4.93 -15.15
CA ASN A 140 -5.24 6.13 -15.34
C ASN A 140 -3.92 5.88 -16.07
N PHE A 141 -3.88 4.94 -17.03
CA PHE A 141 -2.65 4.59 -17.76
C PHE A 141 -1.98 5.81 -18.42
N ARG A 142 -2.78 6.75 -18.94
CA ARG A 142 -2.27 7.96 -19.59
C ARG A 142 -1.51 8.84 -18.60
N GLU A 143 -2.05 9.05 -17.41
CA GLU A 143 -1.47 9.86 -16.35
C GLU A 143 -0.19 9.22 -15.81
N ILE A 144 -0.15 7.89 -15.69
CA ILE A 144 1.05 7.15 -15.28
C ILE A 144 2.17 7.30 -16.31
N LYS A 145 1.84 7.17 -17.60
CA LYS A 145 2.81 7.39 -18.69
C LYS A 145 3.34 8.83 -18.67
N GLN A 146 2.46 9.81 -18.46
CA GLN A 146 2.86 11.22 -18.38
C GLN A 146 3.73 11.49 -17.14
N PHE A 147 3.37 10.95 -15.98
CA PHE A 147 4.17 11.06 -14.76
C PHE A 147 5.59 10.57 -15.00
N LEU A 148 5.77 9.33 -15.48
CA LEU A 148 7.11 8.78 -15.70
C LEU A 148 7.89 9.58 -16.75
N SER A 149 7.23 10.07 -17.81
CA SER A 149 7.88 10.88 -18.83
C SER A 149 8.47 12.19 -18.26
N VAL A 150 7.81 12.80 -17.28
CA VAL A 150 8.21 14.08 -16.66
C VAL A 150 9.19 13.88 -15.52
N THR A 151 8.94 12.92 -14.63
CA THR A 151 9.70 12.76 -13.38
C THR A 151 10.86 11.79 -13.52
N GLN A 152 10.76 10.82 -14.45
CA GLN A 152 11.64 9.64 -14.53
C GLN A 152 11.75 8.86 -13.20
N ASP A 153 10.78 9.05 -12.30
CA ASP A 153 10.74 8.38 -11.00
C ASP A 153 10.08 7.00 -11.12
N LEU A 154 10.87 6.02 -11.55
CA LEU A 154 10.43 4.63 -11.72
C LEU A 154 10.01 4.00 -10.38
N ILE A 155 10.71 4.32 -9.29
CA ILE A 155 10.44 3.73 -7.96
C ILE A 155 9.11 4.25 -7.43
N GLY A 156 8.89 5.56 -7.48
CA GLY A 156 7.62 6.18 -7.09
C GLY A 156 6.44 5.61 -7.88
N MET A 157 6.59 5.48 -9.21
CA MET A 157 5.57 4.88 -10.06
C MET A 157 5.23 3.44 -9.65
N LEU A 158 6.24 2.57 -9.47
CA LEU A 158 6.03 1.17 -9.09
C LEU A 158 5.37 1.04 -7.71
N ASN A 159 5.74 1.88 -6.75
CA ASN A 159 5.12 1.91 -5.42
C ASN A 159 3.65 2.33 -5.47
N CYS A 160 3.30 3.33 -6.28
CA CYS A 160 1.91 3.72 -6.49
C CYS A 160 1.08 2.59 -7.11
N LEU A 161 1.62 1.89 -8.11
CA LEU A 161 0.95 0.74 -8.72
C LEU A 161 0.74 -0.39 -7.70
N LYS A 162 1.75 -0.68 -6.87
CA LYS A 162 1.65 -1.71 -5.83
C LYS A 162 0.57 -1.39 -4.79
N GLN A 163 0.47 -0.13 -4.38
CA GLN A 163 -0.60 0.31 -3.46
C GLN A 163 -1.98 0.19 -4.12
N TYR A 164 -2.12 0.62 -5.37
CA TYR A 164 -3.38 0.54 -6.11
C TYR A 164 -3.87 -0.90 -6.22
N PHE A 165 -3.04 -1.80 -6.74
CA PHE A 165 -3.46 -3.18 -6.98
C PHE A 165 -3.58 -4.02 -5.69
N ALA A 166 -2.92 -3.63 -4.59
CA ALA A 166 -3.14 -4.25 -3.28
C ALA A 166 -4.55 -3.95 -2.73
N VAL A 167 -5.07 -2.73 -2.94
CA VAL A 167 -6.41 -2.34 -2.47
C VAL A 167 -7.49 -3.02 -3.29
N THR A 168 -7.34 -3.11 -4.62
CA THR A 168 -8.31 -3.76 -5.50
C THR A 168 -8.40 -5.27 -5.22
N ALA A 169 -7.28 -5.94 -4.94
CA ALA A 169 -7.28 -7.35 -4.55
C ALA A 169 -7.98 -7.62 -3.21
N SER A 170 -8.05 -6.62 -2.32
CA SER A 170 -8.68 -6.74 -0.99
C SER A 170 -10.17 -6.42 -0.97
N THR A 171 -10.70 -5.83 -2.05
CA THR A 171 -12.11 -5.44 -2.17
C THR A 171 -12.96 -6.47 -2.93
N GLU A 172 -12.33 -7.47 -3.54
CA GLU A 172 -12.99 -8.60 -4.22
C GLU A 172 -13.04 -9.88 -3.36
N GLY A 173 -12.71 -9.80 -2.07
CA GLY A 173 -12.69 -10.91 -1.11
C GLY A 173 -13.87 -10.95 -0.15
#